data_AF-A0A959ZUV5-F1
#
_entry.id   AF-A0A959ZUV5-F1
#
_cell.length_a   1.000
_cell.length_b   1.000
_cell.length_c   1.000
_cell.angle_alpha   90.00
_cell.angle_beta   90.00
_cell.angle_gamma   90.00
#
_symmetry.space_group_name_H-M   'P 1'
#
loop_
_entity.id
_entity.type
_entity.pdbx_description
1 polymer ?
#
loop_
_entity_poly.entity_id
_entity_poly.type
_entity_poly.pdbx_seq_one_letter_code
_entity_poly.pdbx_strand_id
1 'polypeptide(L)'
;MSRQRGQGSLELIVAIPCIIAAALLAWQLAAVGAAARDAEEQVRIEALRSTGSDDVITLTTSVPVAGPLASGLAARARARVVAP
;
A
#
# COMPACT_ATOMS: atom_id res chain seq x y z
N MET A 1 41.04 5.74 24.53
CA MET A 1 40.04 4.91 23.79
C MET A 1 38.58 5.24 24.15
N SER A 2 38.24 6.48 24.53
CA SER A 2 36.90 6.86 25.01
C SER A 2 36.01 7.58 23.98
N ARG A 3 36.59 8.19 22.93
CA ARG A 3 35.82 8.95 21.91
C ARG A 3 34.91 8.09 21.05
N GLN A 4 35.27 6.82 20.84
CA GLN A 4 34.55 5.90 19.94
C GLN A 4 33.18 5.45 20.49
N ARG A 5 33.00 5.40 21.82
CA ARG A 5 31.69 5.07 22.44
C ARG A 5 30.69 6.24 22.42
N GLY A 6 31.18 7.48 22.46
CA GLY A 6 30.35 8.69 22.39
C GLY A 6 29.81 8.96 20.98
N GLN A 7 30.61 8.65 19.95
CA GLN A 7 30.22 8.85 18.55
C GLN A 7 29.16 7.83 18.09
N GLY A 8 29.30 6.54 18.45
CA GLY A 8 28.30 5.53 18.13
C GLY A 8 26.93 5.76 18.80
N SER A 9 26.91 6.41 19.98
CA SER A 9 25.65 6.75 20.67
C SER A 9 24.92 7.92 19.98
N LEU A 10 25.66 8.89 19.42
CA LEU A 10 25.08 10.01 18.66
C LEU A 10 24.58 9.55 17.29
N GLU A 11 25.28 8.63 16.63
CA GLU A 11 24.84 8.04 15.36
C GLU A 11 23.52 7.26 15.53
N LEU A 12 23.34 6.53 16.64
CA LEU A 12 22.09 5.85 16.96
C LEU A 12 20.92 6.80 17.18
N ILE A 13 21.13 7.91 17.89
CA ILE A 13 20.07 8.90 18.15
C ILE A 13 19.58 9.54 16.85
N VAL A 14 20.48 9.77 15.88
CA VAL A 14 20.11 10.31 14.56
C VAL A 14 19.55 9.22 13.64
N ALA A 15 20.03 7.98 13.74
CA ALA A 15 19.57 6.87 12.92
C ALA A 15 18.17 6.38 13.29
N ILE A 16 17.79 6.41 14.58
CA ILE A 16 16.49 5.93 15.06
C ILE A 16 15.31 6.61 14.33
N PRO A 17 15.23 7.95 14.22
CA PRO A 17 14.19 8.61 13.44
C PRO A 17 14.15 8.16 11.98
N CYS A 18 15.31 8.02 11.34
CA CYS A 18 15.41 7.57 9.95
C CYS A 18 14.93 6.13 9.78
N ILE A 19 15.26 5.23 10.71
CA ILE A 19 14.81 3.83 10.71
C ILE A 19 13.29 3.77 10.89
N ILE A 20 12.74 4.56 11.81
CA ILE A 20 11.29 4.63 12.03
C ILE A 20 10.60 5.15 10.77
N ALA A 21 11.10 6.23 10.15
CA ALA A 21 10.55 6.76 8.92
C ALA A 21 10.59 5.73 7.77
N ALA A 22 11.71 5.03 7.61
CA ALA A 22 11.85 3.97 6.61
C ALA A 22 10.87 2.80 6.84
N ALA A 23 10.70 2.37 8.10
CA ALA A 23 9.76 1.32 8.46
C ALA A 23 8.31 1.72 8.18
N LEU A 24 7.93 2.97 8.51
CA LEU A 24 6.61 3.51 8.22
C LEU A 24 6.35 3.56 6.71
N LEU A 25 7.32 4.03 5.92
CA LEU A 25 7.22 4.07 4.45
C LEU A 25 7.08 2.66 3.86
N ALA A 26 7.89 1.71 4.32
CA ALA A 26 7.81 0.32 3.87
C ALA A 26 6.44 -0.30 4.20
N TRP A 27 5.90 -0.04 5.40
CA TRP A 27 4.58 -0.50 5.80
C TRP A 27 3.46 0.11 4.94
N GLN A 28 3.53 1.41 4.66
CA GLN A 28 2.56 2.09 3.79
C GLN A 28 2.59 1.53 2.36
N LEU A 29 3.78 1.29 1.80
CA LEU A 29 3.92 0.66 0.48
C LEU A 29 3.32 -0.75 0.45
N ALA A 30 3.56 -1.54 1.50
CA ALA A 30 2.98 -2.88 1.62
C ALA A 30 1.44 -2.84 1.70
N ALA A 31 0.87 -1.87 2.44
CA ALA A 31 -0.57 -1.70 2.55
C ALA A 31 -1.23 -1.31 1.21
N VAL A 32 -0.61 -0.38 0.46
CA VAL A 32 -1.08 -0.01 -0.90
C VAL A 32 -1.02 -1.21 -1.84
N GLY A 33 0.09 -1.96 -1.83
CA GLY A 33 0.26 -3.15 -2.67
C GLY A 33 -0.75 -4.25 -2.34
N ALA A 34 -1.06 -4.46 -1.07
CA ALA A 34 -2.08 -5.41 -0.63
C ALA A 34 -3.49 -4.99 -1.10
N ALA A 35 -3.85 -3.72 -0.92
CA ALA A 35 -5.15 -3.20 -1.34
C ALA A 35 -5.35 -3.23 -2.86
N ALA A 36 -4.29 -2.99 -3.64
CA ALA A 36 -4.33 -3.11 -5.09
C ALA A 36 -4.61 -4.55 -5.53
N ARG A 37 -3.92 -5.54 -4.95
CA ARG A 37 -4.14 -6.96 -5.25
C ARG A 37 -5.53 -7.44 -4.86
N ASP A 38 -6.04 -7.00 -3.72
CA ASP A 38 -7.40 -7.32 -3.28
C ASP A 38 -8.45 -6.73 -4.24
N ALA A 39 -8.27 -5.47 -4.66
CA ALA A 39 -9.14 -4.83 -5.64
C ALA A 39 -9.09 -5.54 -7.01
N GLU A 40 -7.91 -5.95 -7.47
CA GLU A 40 -7.74 -6.74 -8.71
C GLU A 40 -8.45 -8.10 -8.61
N GLU A 41 -8.29 -8.82 -7.51
CA GLU A 41 -8.90 -10.14 -7.33
C GLU A 41 -10.42 -10.05 -7.23
N GLN A 42 -10.97 -9.04 -6.53
CA GLN A 42 -12.41 -8.81 -6.49
C GLN A 42 -12.98 -8.49 -7.87
N VAL A 43 -12.30 -7.62 -8.63
CA VAL A 43 -12.69 -7.32 -10.01
C VAL A 43 -12.64 -8.58 -10.88
N ARG A 44 -11.64 -9.44 -10.69
CA ARG A 44 -11.52 -10.70 -11.43
C ARG A 44 -12.65 -11.68 -11.10
N ILE A 45 -12.98 -11.84 -9.82
CA ILE A 45 -14.09 -12.70 -9.37
C ILE A 45 -15.41 -12.19 -9.95
N GLU A 46 -15.65 -10.88 -9.92
CA GLU A 46 -16.86 -10.28 -10.45
C GLU A 46 -16.93 -10.39 -11.97
N ALA A 47 -15.81 -10.23 -12.66
CA ALA A 47 -15.71 -10.44 -14.10
C ALA A 47 -16.01 -11.89 -14.53
N LEU A 48 -15.56 -12.87 -13.76
CA LEU A 48 -15.88 -14.28 -14.00
C LEU A 48 -17.37 -14.57 -13.79
N ARG A 49 -18.01 -13.86 -12.84
CA ARG A 49 -19.46 -13.96 -12.60
C ARG A 49 -20.29 -13.27 -13.68
N SER A 50 -19.79 -12.22 -14.33
CA SER A 50 -20.50 -11.50 -15.39
C SER A 50 -20.43 -12.20 -16.76
N THR A 51 -20.51 -13.53 -16.77
CA THR A 51 -20.41 -14.33 -18.00
C THR A 51 -21.60 -14.00 -18.92
N GLY A 52 -21.33 -13.41 -20.09
CA GLY A 52 -22.32 -13.16 -21.14
C GLY A 52 -22.72 -11.70 -21.40
N SER A 53 -22.06 -10.73 -20.78
CA SER A 53 -22.28 -9.28 -21.00
C SER A 53 -20.95 -8.55 -21.19
N ASP A 54 -20.88 -7.60 -22.13
CA ASP A 54 -19.70 -6.72 -22.30
C ASP A 54 -19.79 -5.59 -21.26
N ASP A 55 -19.39 -5.91 -20.02
CA ASP A 55 -19.51 -5.02 -18.86
C ASP A 55 -18.17 -4.48 -18.37
N VAL A 56 -18.21 -3.26 -17.84
CA VAL A 56 -17.06 -2.60 -17.21
C VAL A 56 -17.24 -2.59 -15.70
N ILE A 57 -16.40 -3.36 -15.00
CA ILE A 57 -16.42 -3.45 -13.54
C ILE A 57 -15.32 -2.55 -12.99
N THR A 58 -15.70 -1.60 -12.12
CA THR A 58 -14.76 -0.70 -11.45
C THR A 58 -14.91 -0.82 -9.94
N LEU A 59 -13.81 -1.07 -9.24
CA LEU A 59 -13.79 -1.27 -7.81
C LEU A 59 -12.77 -0.31 -7.17
N THR A 60 -13.19 0.34 -6.09
CA THR A 60 -12.37 1.31 -5.36
C THR A 60 -12.19 0.82 -3.94
N THR A 61 -10.95 0.59 -3.53
CA THR A 61 -10.57 0.13 -2.19
C THR A 61 -9.82 1.24 -1.48
N SER A 62 -10.27 1.61 -0.28
CA SER A 62 -9.55 2.55 0.58
C SER A 62 -8.32 1.88 1.18
N VAL A 63 -7.16 2.51 1.06
CA VAL A 63 -5.93 2.09 1.73
C VAL A 63 -5.83 2.79 3.09
N PRO A 64 -5.64 2.05 4.20
CA PRO A 64 -5.42 2.67 5.50
C PRO A 64 -4.06 3.39 5.51
N VAL A 65 -4.08 4.72 5.63
CA VAL A 65 -2.88 5.55 5.77
C VAL A 65 -2.64 5.87 7.24
N ALA A 66 -1.44 5.60 7.74
CA ALA A 66 -1.06 5.95 9.10
C ALA A 66 -0.48 7.37 9.15
N GLY A 67 -1.12 8.28 9.89
CA GLY A 67 -0.57 9.62 10.17
C GLY A 67 -1.62 10.71 10.39
N PRO A 68 -1.23 11.90 10.89
CA PRO A 68 -2.14 13.03 11.15
C PRO A 68 -2.73 13.66 9.87
N LEU A 69 -2.22 13.28 8.70
CA LEU A 69 -2.70 13.66 7.36
C LEU A 69 -3.40 12.49 6.65
N ALA A 70 -4.05 11.59 7.39
CA ALA A 70 -4.75 10.41 6.87
C ALA A 70 -6.04 10.75 6.08
N SER A 71 -5.99 11.77 5.21
CA SER A 71 -6.84 11.81 4.02
C SER A 71 -6.45 10.62 3.15
N GLY A 72 -7.23 9.54 3.29
CA GLY A 72 -6.88 8.20 2.84
C GLY A 72 -6.49 8.10 1.36
N LEU A 73 -5.44 7.33 1.09
CA LEU A 73 -5.17 6.87 -0.27
C LEU A 73 -6.29 5.91 -0.68
N ALA A 74 -6.74 6.00 -1.93
CA ALA A 74 -7.63 5.02 -2.53
C ALA A 74 -6.90 4.31 -3.67
N ALA A 75 -6.89 2.98 -3.62
CA ALA A 75 -6.50 2.15 -4.75
C ALA A 75 -7.74 1.90 -5.62
N ARG A 76 -7.62 2.06 -6.94
CA ARG A 76 -8.72 1.84 -7.88
C ARG A 76 -8.30 0.78 -8.88
N ALA A 77 -9.10 -0.29 -8.99
CA ALA A 77 -8.96 -1.33 -10.00
C ALA A 77 -10.14 -1.26 -10.98
N ARG A 78 -9.88 -1.57 -12.25
CA ARG A 78 -10.90 -1.61 -13.31
C ARG A 78 -10.62 -2.77 -14.25
N ALA A 79 -11.64 -3.56 -14.56
CA ALA A 79 -11.59 -4.51 -15.66
C ALA A 79 -12.73 -4.26 -16.63
N ARG A 80 -12.49 -4.67 -17.88
CA ARG A 80 -13.52 -4.79 -18.89
C ARG A 80 -13.65 -6.26 -19.22
N VAL A 81 -14.87 -6.78 -19.15
CA VAL A 81 -15.20 -8.14 -19.56
C VAL A 81 -15.67 -8.06 -20.98
N VAL A 82 -15.01 -8.77 -21.89
CA VAL A 82 -15.44 -8.87 -23.28
C VAL A 82 -15.98 -10.29 -23.46
N ALA A 83 -17.27 -10.41 -23.79
CA ALA A 83 -17.87 -11.69 -24.11
C ALA A 83 -17.27 -12.25 -25.42
N PRO A 84 -17.04 -13.57 -25.52
CA PRO A 84 -16.51 -14.23 -26.71
C PRO A 84 -17.47 -14.22 -27.90
#